data_AF-A0A0V8JMR7-F1
#
_entry.id   AF-A0A0V8JMR7-F1
#
_cell.length_a   1.000
_cell.length_b   1.000
_cell.length_c   1.000
_cell.angle_alpha   90.00
_cell.angle_beta   90.00
_cell.angle_gamma   90.00
#
_symmetry.space_group_name_H-M   'P 1'
#
loop_
_entity.id
_entity.type
_entity.pdbx_description
1 polymer ?
#
loop_
_entity_poly.entity_id
_entity_poly.type
_entity_poly.pdbx_seq_one_letter_code
_entity_poly.pdbx_strand_id
1 'polypeptide(L)' 'MDGSVEYFVNYFKASIMNNVVAENPCTLSDYYQELRDFVVDKRGDAEKKALFLHNIEKAYKTVGEEIFGMEEKRDGD' A
#
# COMPACT_ATOMS: atom_id res chain seq x y z
N MET A 1 6.37 -12.50 3.55
CA MET A 1 5.61 -12.82 4.79
C MET A 1 4.28 -12.10 4.70
N ASP A 2 3.20 -12.67 5.23
CA ASP A 2 1.91 -11.99 5.26
C ASP A 2 2.04 -10.69 6.10
N GLY A 3 1.63 -9.55 5.54
CA GLY A 3 1.73 -8.24 6.20
C GLY A 3 3.12 -7.55 6.16
N SER A 4 4.08 -8.06 5.38
CA SER A 4 5.35 -7.34 5.13
C SER A 4 5.18 -6.23 4.09
N VAL A 5 6.12 -5.27 4.03
CA VAL A 5 6.12 -4.20 3.03
C VAL A 5 6.04 -4.77 1.61
N GLU A 6 6.86 -5.77 1.28
CA GLU A 6 6.87 -6.44 -0.03
C GLU A 6 5.52 -7.07 -0.39
N TYR A 7 4.80 -7.62 0.59
CA TYR A 7 3.47 -8.19 0.39
C TYR A 7 2.48 -7.10 -0.05
N PHE A 8 2.49 -5.95 0.64
CA PHE A 8 1.63 -4.83 0.29
C PHE A 8 2.04 -4.15 -1.03
N VAL A 9 3.34 -4.08 -1.34
CA VAL A 9 3.83 -3.59 -2.64
C VAL A 9 3.28 -4.46 -3.77
N ASN A 10 3.37 -5.78 -3.63
CA ASN A 10 2.84 -6.71 -4.63
C ASN A 10 1.31 -6.61 -4.74
N TYR A 11 0.60 -6.44 -3.62
CA TYR A 11 -0.85 -6.19 -3.62
C TYR A 11 -1.19 -4.94 -4.43
N PHE A 12 -0.58 -3.80 -4.12
CA PHE A 12 -0.85 -2.55 -4.83
C PHE A 12 -0.52 -2.62 -6.32
N LYS A 13 0.60 -3.24 -6.70
CA LYS A 13 0.98 -3.47 -8.10
C LYS A 13 -0.06 -4.33 -8.82
N ALA A 14 -0.52 -5.42 -8.20
CA ALA A 14 -1.55 -6.29 -8.76
C ALA A 14 -2.89 -5.56 -8.91
N SER A 15 -3.28 -4.75 -7.92
CA SER A 15 -4.52 -3.96 -7.96
C SER A 15 -4.50 -2.91 -9.07
N ILE A 16 -3.36 -2.24 -9.29
CA ILE A 16 -3.20 -1.30 -10.41
C ILE A 16 -3.27 -2.02 -11.76
N MET A 17 -2.59 -3.16 -11.91
CA MET A 17 -2.63 -3.93 -13.16
C MET A 17 -4.05 -4.43 -13.48
N ASN A 18 -4.79 -4.88 -12.47
CA ASN A 18 -6.18 -5.32 -12.63
C ASN A 18 -7.12 -4.15 -12.97
N ASN A 19 -6.82 -2.92 -12.55
CA ASN A 19 -7.62 -1.77 -12.94
C ASN A 19 -7.53 -1.37 -14.41
N VAL A 20 -6.48 -1.80 -15.12
CA VAL A 20 -6.38 -1.59 -16.57
C VAL A 20 -7.48 -2.35 -17.33
N VAL A 21 -8.04 -3.41 -16.74
CA VAL A 21 -9.10 -4.23 -17.33
C VAL A 21 -10.46 -4.07 -16.62
N ALA A 22 -10.55 -3.21 -15.60
CA ALA A 22 -11.75 -3.05 -14.79
C ALA A 22 -12.75 -2.03 -15.38
N GLU A 23 -14.05 -2.35 -15.29
CA GLU A 23 -15.14 -1.47 -15.74
C GLU A 23 -15.27 -0.20 -14.88
N ASN A 24 -14.82 -0.26 -13.62
CA ASN A 24 -14.70 0.87 -12.70
C ASN A 24 -13.29 0.89 -12.08
N PRO A 25 -12.33 1.62 -12.66
CA PRO A 25 -10.96 1.66 -12.13
C PRO A 25 -10.92 2.46 -10.82
N CYS A 26 -10.41 1.82 -9.77
CA CYS A 26 -10.05 2.50 -8.52
C CYS A 26 -8.66 3.16 -8.61
N THR A 27 -8.39 4.15 -7.77
CA THR A 27 -7.03 4.71 -7.68
C THR A 27 -6.19 3.90 -6.69
N LEU A 28 -4.86 4.08 -6.75
CA LEU A 28 -3.97 3.54 -5.72
C LEU A 28 -4.34 4.06 -4.31
N SER A 29 -4.89 5.28 -4.23
CA SER A 29 -5.35 5.88 -2.97
C SER A 29 -6.59 5.16 -2.42
N ASP A 30 -7.53 4.76 -3.28
CA ASP A 30 -8.71 3.97 -2.87
C ASP A 30 -8.29 2.63 -2.25
N TYR A 31 -7.38 1.90 -2.89
CA TYR A 31 -6.87 0.64 -2.33
C TYR A 31 -6.11 0.85 -1.03
N TYR A 32 -5.36 1.95 -0.90
CA TYR A 32 -4.69 2.29 0.34
C TYR A 32 -5.70 2.53 1.47
N GLN A 33 -6.76 3.29 1.20
CA GLN A 33 -7.81 3.55 2.19
C GLN A 33 -8.55 2.28 2.58
N GLU A 34 -8.92 1.44 1.61
CA GLU A 34 -9.59 0.16 1.86
C GLU A 34 -8.75 -0.76 2.76
N LEU A 35 -7.45 -0.91 2.46
CA LEU A 35 -6.56 -1.74 3.26
C LEU A 35 -6.38 -1.21 4.68
N ARG A 36 -6.28 0.12 4.81
CA ARG A 36 -6.15 0.79 6.10
C ARG A 36 -7.40 0.56 6.94
N ASP A 37 -8.58 0.73 6.37
CA ASP A 37 -9.86 0.54 7.07
C ASP A 37 -10.02 -0.91 7.53
N PHE A 38 -9.68 -1.87 6.66
CA PHE A 38 -9.68 -3.30 6.98
C PHE A 38 -8.76 -3.66 8.17
N VAL A 39 -7.56 -3.09 8.25
CA VAL A 39 -6.63 -3.31 9.37
C VAL A 39 -7.14 -2.66 10.66
N VAL A 40 -7.76 -1.48 10.55
CA VAL A 40 -8.33 -0.78 11.71
C VAL A 40 -9.52 -1.54 12.27
N ASP A 41 -10.45 -1.99 11.42
CA ASP A 41 -11.68 -2.70 11.79
C ASP A 41 -11.41 -4.07 12.42
N LYS A 42 -10.38 -4.79 11.95
CA LYS A 42 -10.02 -6.11 12.50
C LYS A 42 -9.84 -6.07 14.01
N ARG A 43 -10.62 -6.83 14.80
CA ARG A 43 -10.34 -7.01 16.23
C ARG A 43 -9.02 -7.76 16.41
N GLY A 44 -8.11 -7.23 17.23
CA GLY A 44 -6.81 -7.86 17.46
C GLY A 44 -5.77 -6.96 18.11
N ASP A 45 -4.55 -7.49 18.15
CA ASP A 45 -3.36 -6.93 18.78
C ASP A 45 -2.97 -5.56 18.19
N ALA A 46 -2.86 -4.54 19.04
CA ALA A 46 -2.62 -3.17 18.62
C ALA A 46 -1.22 -2.96 18.03
N GLU A 47 -0.20 -3.68 18.53
CA GLU A 47 1.17 -3.58 17.99
C GLU A 47 1.24 -4.16 16.58
N LYS A 48 0.59 -5.31 16.34
CA LYS A 48 0.50 -5.87 14.97
C LYS A 48 -0.24 -4.94 14.01
N LYS A 49 -1.31 -4.28 14.46
CA LYS A 49 -2.02 -3.28 13.64
C LYS A 49 -1.11 -2.11 13.28
N ALA A 50 -0.40 -1.55 14.25
CA ALA A 50 0.51 -0.44 14.03
C ALA A 50 1.62 -0.83 13.03
N LEU A 51 2.17 -2.04 13.17
CA LEU A 51 3.17 -2.58 12.24
C LEU A 51 2.59 -2.72 10.82
N PHE A 52 1.38 -3.25 10.68
CA PHE A 52 0.74 -3.40 9.37
C PHE A 52 0.44 -2.04 8.74
N LEU A 53 -0.10 -1.08 9.49
CA LEU A 53 -0.36 0.27 9.00
C LEU A 53 0.94 0.95 8.53
N HIS A 54 2.02 0.82 9.29
CA HIS A 54 3.34 1.32 8.90
C HIS A 54 3.83 0.68 7.59
N ASN A 55 3.69 -0.65 7.47
CA ASN A 55 4.12 -1.36 6.27
C ASN A 55 3.26 -1.01 5.04
N ILE A 56 1.96 -0.77 5.22
CA ILE A 56 1.04 -0.32 4.18
C ILE A 56 1.43 1.07 3.68
N GLU A 57 1.70 2.01 4.58
CA GLU A 57 2.13 3.37 4.21
C GLU A 57 3.44 3.33 3.43
N LYS A 58 4.42 2.55 3.90
CA LYS A 58 5.70 2.39 3.22
C LYS A 58 5.53 1.78 1.82
N ALA A 59 4.69 0.76 1.69
CA ALA A 59 4.40 0.14 0.41
C ALA A 59 3.67 1.09 -0.55
N TYR A 60 2.71 1.88 -0.06
CA TYR A 60 2.01 2.88 -0.86
C TYR A 60 2.98 3.92 -1.42
N LYS A 61 3.89 4.43 -0.58
CA LYS A 61 4.96 5.32 -1.02
C LYS A 61 5.83 4.65 -2.08
N THR A 62 6.41 3.48 -1.78
CA THR A 62 7.28 2.76 -2.73
C THR A 62 6.63 2.56 -4.09
N VAL A 63 5.37 2.12 -4.13
CA VAL A 63 4.63 1.94 -5.39
C VAL A 63 4.35 3.28 -6.07
N GLY A 64 4.04 4.32 -5.30
CA GLY A 64 3.90 5.67 -5.82
C GLY A 64 5.18 6.21 -6.47
N GLU A 65 6.33 6.01 -5.83
CA GLU A 65 7.63 6.38 -6.37
C GLU A 65 7.96 5.56 -7.64
N GLU A 66 7.75 4.25 -7.61
CA GLU A 66 8.05 3.36 -8.75
C GLU A 66 7.18 3.64 -9.98
N ILE A 67 5.90 3.97 -9.79
CA ILE A 67 4.94 4.13 -10.90
C ILE A 67 4.87 5.58 -11.39
N PHE A 68 4.89 6.56 -10.48
CA PHE A 68 4.72 7.96 -10.83
C PHE A 68 6.04 8.74 -10.83
N GLY A 69 7.17 8.09 -10.49
CA GLY A 69 8.48 8.75 -10.45
C GLY A 69 8.57 9.84 -9.38
N MET A 70 7.75 9.77 -8.32
CA MET A 70 7.87 10.67 -7.18
C MET A 70 9.14 10.30 -6.41
N GLU A 71 10.30 10.78 -6.84
CA GLU A 71 11.52 10.66 -6.05
C GLU A 71 11.31 11.41 -4.73
N GLU A 72 11.10 10.69 -3.60
CA GLU A 72 11.45 11.26 -2.31
C GLU A 72 12.96 11.45 -2.38
N LYS A 73 13.37 12.71 -2.62
CA LYS A 73 14.77 13.13 -2.65
C LYS A 73 15.52 12.46 -1.51
N ARG A 74 16.29 11.42 -1.85
CA ARG A 74 17.36 10.91 -1.01
C ARG A 74 18.57 11.80 -1.25
N ASP A 75 18.50 13.03 -0.74
CA ASP A 75 19.70 13.72 -0.26
C ASP A 75 20.04 12.97 1.05
N GLY A 76 21.11 12.18 1.20
CA GLY A 76 22.42 12.27 0.56
C GLY A 76 23.33 13.09 1.46
N ASP A 77 24.08 12.38 2.32
CA ASP A 77 25.11 12.82 3.29
C ASP A 77 24.65 13.29 4.69
#